data_AF-L0EJ45-F1
#
_entry.id   AF-L0EJ45-F1
#
_cell.length_a   1.000
_cell.length_b   1.000
_cell.length_c   1.000
_cell.angle_alpha   90.00
_cell.angle_beta   90.00
_cell.angle_gamma   90.00
#
_symmetry.space_group_name_H-M   'P 1'
#
loop_
_entity.id
_entity.type
_entity.pdbx_description
1 polymer ?
#
loop_
_entity_poly.entity_id
_entity_poly.type
_entity_poly.pdbx_seq_one_letter_code
_entity_poly.pdbx_strand_id
1 'polypeptide(L)'
;MPKNTTVEIQKHIAKIGEEIGFISKLEYQFSLGRDHLYSPIYDVVWFMDLSSFVKGEIVEKYLGQGNVWNEYVRHVPVAVFEIEGSTTSSKNQVGNFANAYLSPAFFNIIVVNNAGAGTERDTYRRGVKIYRSFTTLLGNRNAIFTDYEFLKDIKVNQKSIVSPTVSKQQNMRRKGSGGETSSVELADRIIHDFRSSCFLLRQDYEPDQFYWHYSIDQARQSVMCLPELDILMHKQVIWNPITKEKRMARRAEDLYYIPKIDLVYGVMLPFAFTTFLRNLAVSMGDDAWHYPILAYMRQNTKPLEPLFFPVIGFEIETSVSKHLSGGIINLSSNTFCGVVVSPRVSSRHVKTYKELFGVRNVFHKSSEEVLE
;
A
#
# COMPACT_ATOMS: atom_id res chain seq x y z
N MET A 1 0.51 28.02 -12.75
CA MET A 1 -0.77 27.64 -13.39
C MET A 1 -0.50 26.42 -14.25
N PRO A 2 -1.29 25.33 -14.12
CA PRO A 2 -1.11 24.15 -14.96
C PRO A 2 -1.31 24.54 -16.43
N LYS A 3 -0.52 23.96 -17.34
CA LYS A 3 -0.77 24.10 -18.79
C LYS A 3 -2.13 23.45 -19.09
N ASN A 4 -2.92 23.99 -20.02
CA ASN A 4 -4.27 23.48 -20.36
C ASN A 4 -4.32 21.95 -20.55
N THR A 5 -3.27 21.36 -21.13
CA THR A 5 -3.14 19.92 -21.33
C THR A 5 -3.06 19.11 -20.02
N THR A 6 -2.41 19.62 -18.98
CA THR A 6 -2.33 18.95 -17.67
C THR A 6 -3.71 18.91 -17.00
N VAL A 7 -4.49 19.98 -17.14
CA VAL A 7 -5.87 20.06 -16.61
C VAL A 7 -6.79 19.05 -17.30
N GLU A 8 -6.62 18.80 -18.60
CA GLU A 8 -7.38 17.78 -19.32
C GLU A 8 -7.04 16.36 -18.82
N ILE A 9 -5.76 16.07 -18.61
CA ILE A 9 -5.31 14.78 -18.06
C ILE A 9 -5.84 14.59 -16.64
N GLN A 10 -5.75 15.61 -15.78
CA GLN A 10 -6.31 15.62 -14.43
C GLN A 10 -7.81 15.26 -14.44
N LYS A 11 -8.61 15.96 -15.26
CA LYS A 11 -10.04 15.71 -15.39
C LYS A 11 -10.34 14.31 -15.91
N HIS A 12 -9.55 13.81 -16.86
CA HIS A 12 -9.74 12.46 -17.37
C HIS A 12 -9.46 11.39 -16.31
N ILE A 13 -8.34 11.51 -15.58
CA ILE A 13 -7.99 10.59 -14.49
C ILE A 13 -9.04 10.64 -13.37
N ALA A 14 -9.53 11.83 -13.02
CA ALA A 14 -10.62 11.97 -12.05
C ALA A 14 -11.89 11.23 -12.51
N LYS A 15 -12.27 11.38 -13.79
CA LYS A 15 -13.41 10.68 -14.38
C LYS A 15 -13.24 9.15 -14.35
N ILE A 16 -12.05 8.63 -14.66
CA ILE A 16 -11.75 7.20 -14.52
C ILE A 16 -12.00 6.75 -13.08
N GLY A 17 -11.48 7.49 -12.09
CA GLY A 17 -11.70 7.21 -10.67
C GLY A 17 -13.17 7.13 -10.27
N GLU A 18 -13.98 8.08 -10.76
CA GLU A 18 -15.42 8.11 -10.52
C GLU A 18 -16.16 6.94 -11.19
N GLU A 19 -15.77 6.57 -12.40
CA GLU A 19 -16.35 5.43 -13.13
C GLU A 19 -16.08 4.09 -12.44
N ILE A 20 -14.92 3.94 -11.79
CA ILE A 20 -14.55 2.72 -11.06
C ILE A 20 -15.04 2.69 -9.61
N GLY A 21 -15.72 3.73 -9.15
CA GLY A 21 -16.41 3.77 -7.86
C GLY A 21 -15.69 4.55 -6.75
N PHE A 22 -14.68 5.36 -7.07
CA PHE A 22 -14.04 6.25 -6.11
C PHE A 22 -14.61 7.67 -6.15
N ILE A 23 -14.39 8.41 -5.07
CA ILE A 23 -14.52 9.87 -5.05
C ILE A 23 -13.21 10.46 -5.53
N SER A 24 -13.24 11.20 -6.64
CA SER A 24 -12.06 11.89 -7.16
C SER A 24 -12.00 13.32 -6.65
N LYS A 25 -10.83 13.77 -6.22
CA LYS A 25 -10.53 15.17 -5.87
C LYS A 25 -9.37 15.68 -6.72
N LEU A 26 -9.53 16.85 -7.31
CA LEU A 26 -8.47 17.55 -8.06
C LEU A 26 -7.76 18.53 -7.13
N GLU A 27 -6.44 18.72 -7.33
CA GLU A 27 -5.62 19.70 -6.61
C GLU A 27 -5.81 19.57 -5.08
N TYR A 28 -5.73 18.34 -4.57
CA TYR A 28 -6.05 18.02 -3.19
C TYR A 28 -4.81 18.14 -2.30
N GLN A 29 -4.96 18.72 -1.12
CA GLN A 29 -3.91 18.80 -0.12
C GLN A 29 -4.31 18.00 1.12
N PHE A 30 -3.49 17.03 1.52
CA PHE A 30 -3.69 16.31 2.77
C PHE A 30 -3.35 17.21 3.96
N SER A 31 -4.20 17.18 4.98
CA SER A 31 -3.85 17.68 6.31
C SER A 31 -2.97 16.62 6.98
N LEU A 32 -1.65 16.86 7.01
CA LEU A 32 -0.72 15.92 7.64
C LEU A 32 -0.60 16.13 9.16
N GLY A 33 -1.20 17.20 9.71
CA GLY A 33 -1.09 17.61 11.12
C GLY A 33 -0.54 19.04 11.29
N ARG A 34 -0.60 19.58 12.51
CA ARG A 34 -0.23 20.99 12.82
C ARG A 34 1.27 21.28 12.73
N ASP A 35 2.12 20.25 12.77
CA ASP A 35 3.59 20.41 12.85
C ASP A 35 4.30 20.31 11.48
N HIS A 36 3.55 20.24 10.38
CA HIS A 36 4.13 20.10 9.04
C HIS A 36 4.30 21.46 8.35
N LEU A 37 5.55 21.82 8.08
CA LEU A 37 5.93 23.05 7.37
C LEU A 37 5.63 22.99 5.86
N TYR A 38 5.41 21.80 5.31
CA TYR A 38 5.12 21.57 3.88
C TYR A 38 4.13 20.42 3.72
N SER A 39 3.09 20.63 2.91
CA SER A 39 2.17 19.59 2.45
C SER A 39 1.96 19.75 0.95
N PRO A 40 2.30 18.75 0.11
CA PRO A 40 2.10 18.83 -1.32
C PRO A 40 0.63 18.99 -1.70
N ILE A 41 0.37 19.68 -2.81
CA ILE A 41 -0.91 19.67 -3.49
C ILE A 41 -0.79 18.63 -4.60
N TYR A 42 -1.64 17.62 -4.57
CA TYR A 42 -1.61 16.50 -5.50
C TYR A 42 -2.64 16.74 -6.61
N ASP A 43 -2.26 16.46 -7.85
CA ASP A 43 -3.08 16.75 -9.02
C ASP A 43 -4.43 16.03 -8.99
N VAL A 44 -4.43 14.73 -8.64
CA VAL A 44 -5.65 13.94 -8.45
C VAL A 44 -5.48 13.00 -7.27
N VAL A 45 -6.51 12.85 -6.44
CA VAL A 45 -6.59 11.80 -5.41
C VAL A 45 -7.88 11.03 -5.57
N TRP A 46 -7.79 9.70 -5.54
CA TRP A 46 -8.93 8.79 -5.50
C TRP A 46 -9.17 8.32 -4.07
N PHE A 47 -10.37 8.60 -3.56
CA PHE A 47 -10.82 8.20 -2.24
C PHE A 47 -11.87 7.10 -2.32
N MET A 48 -11.75 6.12 -1.43
CA MET A 48 -12.80 5.18 -1.12
C MET A 48 -13.59 5.67 0.09
N ASP A 49 -14.88 5.91 -0.09
CA ASP A 49 -15.77 6.36 0.98
C ASP A 49 -16.24 5.17 1.82
N LEU A 50 -15.79 5.14 3.07
CA LEU A 50 -16.17 4.19 4.10
C LEU A 50 -17.00 4.85 5.21
N SER A 51 -17.40 6.12 5.05
CA SER A 51 -17.97 6.96 6.11
C SER A 51 -19.31 6.44 6.65
N SER A 52 -20.07 5.72 5.82
CA SER A 52 -21.34 5.04 6.15
C SER A 52 -21.16 3.68 6.80
N PHE A 53 -19.96 3.09 6.69
CA PHE A 53 -19.65 1.72 7.12
C PHE A 53 -18.76 1.66 8.37
N VAL A 54 -18.03 2.74 8.63
CA VAL A 54 -17.08 2.87 9.73
C VAL A 54 -17.59 3.94 10.69
N LYS A 55 -17.99 3.51 11.88
CA LYS A 55 -18.34 4.41 12.98
C LYS A 55 -17.08 5.12 13.47
N GLY A 56 -17.08 6.44 13.41
CA GLY A 56 -15.94 7.26 13.85
C GLY A 56 -15.51 6.96 15.28
N GLU A 57 -16.47 6.71 16.18
CA GLU A 57 -16.22 6.39 17.60
C GLU A 57 -15.28 5.20 17.81
N ILE A 58 -15.43 4.13 17.02
CA ILE A 58 -14.57 2.93 17.14
C ILE A 58 -13.15 3.27 16.72
N VAL A 59 -12.98 4.05 15.65
CA VAL A 59 -11.65 4.46 15.17
C VAL A 59 -10.99 5.42 16.16
N GLU A 60 -11.75 6.40 16.67
CA GLU A 60 -11.30 7.36 17.68
C GLU A 60 -10.84 6.70 18.98
N LYS A 61 -11.50 5.60 19.41
CA LYS A 61 -11.08 4.81 20.58
C LYS A 61 -9.60 4.38 20.48
N TYR A 62 -9.15 4.03 19.27
CA TYR A 62 -7.81 3.48 19.03
C TYR A 62 -6.80 4.52 18.51
N LEU A 63 -7.23 5.51 17.73
CA LEU A 63 -6.33 6.52 17.15
C LEU A 63 -6.28 7.83 17.95
N GLY A 64 -7.21 8.02 18.90
CA GLY A 64 -7.38 9.24 19.68
C GLY A 64 -8.36 10.23 19.03
N GLN A 65 -9.06 11.00 19.87
CA GLN A 65 -10.01 12.01 19.43
C GLN A 65 -9.31 13.15 18.66
N GLY A 66 -9.98 13.65 17.62
CA GLY A 66 -9.48 14.77 16.81
C GLY A 66 -8.27 14.45 15.93
N ASN A 67 -7.84 13.19 15.88
CA ASN A 67 -6.76 12.75 15.00
C ASN A 67 -7.24 12.75 13.53
N VAL A 68 -6.47 13.38 12.63
CA VAL A 68 -6.80 13.47 11.20
C VAL A 68 -6.94 12.09 10.53
N TRP A 69 -6.24 11.08 11.05
CA TRP A 69 -6.37 9.71 10.55
C TRP A 69 -7.76 9.11 10.76
N ASN A 70 -8.55 9.62 11.70
CA ASN A 70 -9.96 9.23 11.83
C ASN A 70 -10.75 9.56 10.57
N GLU A 71 -10.48 10.71 9.94
CA GLU A 71 -11.09 11.10 8.68
C GLU A 71 -10.57 10.24 7.53
N TYR A 72 -9.26 9.99 7.47
CA TYR A 72 -8.68 9.18 6.40
C TYR A 72 -9.06 7.71 6.45
N VAL A 73 -9.33 7.14 7.63
CA VAL A 73 -9.89 5.79 7.72
C VAL A 73 -11.33 5.73 7.19
N ARG A 74 -12.08 6.84 7.30
CA ARG A 74 -13.45 6.96 6.77
C ARG A 74 -13.48 7.34 5.29
N HIS A 75 -12.47 8.03 4.79
CA HIS A 75 -12.27 8.36 3.39
C HIS A 75 -10.86 7.97 3.00
N VAL A 76 -10.67 6.70 2.65
CA VAL A 76 -9.35 6.11 2.44
C VAL A 76 -8.78 6.61 1.11
N PRO A 77 -7.65 7.33 1.10
CA PRO A 77 -6.96 7.67 -0.14
C PRO A 77 -6.33 6.40 -0.72
N VAL A 78 -6.92 5.87 -1.78
CA VAL A 78 -6.44 4.63 -2.42
C VAL A 78 -5.27 4.92 -3.35
N ALA A 79 -5.38 5.97 -4.16
CA ALA A 79 -4.35 6.35 -5.12
C ALA A 79 -4.18 7.86 -5.18
N VAL A 80 -2.93 8.30 -5.33
CA VAL A 80 -2.57 9.68 -5.64
C VAL A 80 -1.92 9.75 -7.01
N PHE A 81 -2.18 10.85 -7.72
CA PHE A 81 -1.61 11.13 -9.02
C PHE A 81 -0.85 12.44 -9.01
N GLU A 82 0.38 12.38 -9.52
CA GLU A 82 1.21 13.54 -9.86
C GLU A 82 1.38 13.54 -11.38
N ILE A 83 0.94 14.61 -12.03
CA ILE A 83 0.78 14.71 -13.48
C ILE A 83 1.70 15.80 -14.01
N GLU A 84 2.73 15.36 -14.71
CA GLU A 84 3.69 16.26 -15.30
C GLU A 84 3.40 16.48 -16.79
N GLY A 85 3.48 17.74 -17.20
CA GLY A 85 3.29 18.13 -18.60
C GLY A 85 4.42 17.68 -19.53
N SER A 86 4.41 18.25 -20.73
CA SER A 86 5.23 17.84 -21.86
C SER A 86 6.73 18.13 -21.75
N THR A 87 7.14 19.18 -21.04
CA THR A 87 8.52 19.65 -20.97
C THR A 87 8.94 19.77 -19.51
N THR A 88 9.51 18.70 -18.96
CA THR A 88 9.86 18.63 -17.53
C THR A 88 11.33 18.34 -17.31
N SER A 89 11.89 18.96 -16.27
CA SER A 89 13.26 18.69 -15.85
C SER A 89 13.33 17.39 -15.05
N SER A 90 14.50 16.74 -15.02
CA SER A 90 14.72 15.58 -14.14
C SER A 90 14.45 15.93 -12.67
N LYS A 91 14.73 17.17 -12.24
CA LYS A 91 14.50 17.61 -10.86
C LYS A 91 13.02 17.68 -10.52
N ASN A 92 12.17 18.11 -11.47
CA ASN A 92 10.73 18.14 -11.27
C ASN A 92 10.18 16.72 -11.14
N GLN A 93 10.56 15.80 -12.03
CA GLN A 93 10.14 14.41 -11.92
C GLN A 93 10.57 13.76 -10.61
N VAL A 94 11.81 14.00 -10.14
CA VAL A 94 12.27 13.57 -8.81
C VAL A 94 11.40 14.18 -7.70
N GLY A 95 11.04 15.46 -7.82
CA GLY A 95 10.12 16.15 -6.92
C GLY A 95 8.74 15.49 -6.85
N ASN A 96 8.17 15.08 -8.00
CA ASN A 96 6.87 14.42 -8.05
C ASN A 96 6.90 13.06 -7.31
N PHE A 97 7.97 12.27 -7.47
CA PHE A 97 8.13 11.06 -6.66
C PHE A 97 8.26 11.36 -5.17
N ALA A 98 9.01 12.39 -4.79
CA ALA A 98 9.15 12.80 -3.40
C ALA A 98 7.81 13.24 -2.80
N ASN A 99 7.02 14.02 -3.52
CA ASN A 99 5.68 14.45 -3.11
C ASN A 99 4.76 13.24 -2.98
N ALA A 100 4.68 12.38 -3.99
CA ALA A 100 3.84 11.18 -3.94
C ALA A 100 4.17 10.32 -2.70
N TYR A 101 5.45 10.12 -2.38
CA TYR A 101 5.87 9.33 -1.21
C TYR A 101 5.53 9.97 0.14
N LEU A 102 5.20 11.26 0.18
CA LEU A 102 4.68 11.95 1.37
C LEU A 102 3.17 11.75 1.54
N SER A 103 2.47 11.30 0.50
CA SER A 103 1.03 11.07 0.56
C SER A 103 0.72 9.91 1.51
N PRO A 104 -0.44 9.94 2.20
CA PRO A 104 -0.93 8.79 2.94
C PRO A 104 -1.52 7.72 2.00
N ALA A 105 -1.59 7.94 0.68
CA ALA A 105 -2.23 7.01 -0.24
C ALA A 105 -1.44 5.71 -0.39
N PHE A 106 -2.17 4.63 -0.68
CA PHE A 106 -1.53 3.31 -0.83
C PHE A 106 -0.82 3.14 -2.17
N PHE A 107 -1.37 3.71 -3.26
CA PHE A 107 -0.76 3.72 -4.59
C PHE A 107 -0.29 5.13 -4.98
N ASN A 108 0.93 5.21 -5.51
CA ASN A 108 1.57 6.46 -5.91
C ASN A 108 1.79 6.46 -7.43
N ILE A 109 0.94 7.14 -8.19
CA ILE A 109 0.94 7.05 -9.65
C ILE A 109 1.47 8.36 -10.25
N ILE A 110 2.63 8.30 -10.90
CA ILE A 110 3.22 9.44 -11.58
C ILE A 110 2.91 9.30 -13.07
N VAL A 111 2.32 10.35 -13.65
CA VAL A 111 1.88 10.37 -15.06
C VAL A 111 2.65 11.46 -15.80
N VAL A 112 3.16 11.13 -16.98
CA VAL A 112 3.74 12.11 -17.90
C VAL A 112 2.97 12.17 -19.20
N ASN A 113 3.10 13.27 -19.93
CA ASN A 113 2.63 13.38 -21.31
C ASN A 113 3.80 13.48 -22.29
N ASN A 114 4.39 12.34 -22.66
CA ASN A 114 5.53 12.30 -23.58
C ASN A 114 5.15 12.66 -25.01
N ALA A 115 3.93 12.33 -25.45
CA ALA A 115 3.44 12.71 -26.79
C ALA A 115 3.40 14.24 -26.96
N GLY A 116 3.04 14.96 -25.90
CA GLY A 116 3.04 16.42 -25.87
C GLY A 116 4.43 17.07 -25.85
N ALA A 117 5.51 16.31 -25.61
CA ALA A 117 6.89 16.81 -25.44
C ALA A 117 7.57 17.35 -26.72
N GLY A 118 6.83 17.43 -27.83
CA GLY A 118 7.36 17.94 -29.10
C GLY A 118 8.56 17.13 -29.60
N THR A 119 9.68 17.80 -29.85
CA THR A 119 10.91 17.21 -30.41
C THR A 119 11.77 16.46 -29.37
N GLU A 120 11.59 16.69 -28.07
CA GLU A 120 12.30 15.98 -27.00
C GLU A 120 11.38 14.94 -26.33
N ARG A 121 11.06 13.85 -27.04
CA ARG A 121 10.29 12.69 -26.53
C ARG A 121 11.11 11.82 -25.56
N ASP A 122 11.83 12.43 -24.62
CA ASP A 122 12.66 11.75 -23.63
C ASP A 122 12.02 11.72 -22.23
N THR A 123 10.90 12.43 -22.02
CA THR A 123 10.24 12.58 -20.73
C THR A 123 9.88 11.25 -20.09
N TYR A 124 9.34 10.30 -20.88
CA TYR A 124 8.98 8.98 -20.38
C TYR A 124 10.22 8.13 -20.03
N ARG A 125 11.18 8.02 -20.96
CA ARG A 125 12.42 7.24 -20.74
C ARG A 125 13.21 7.76 -19.53
N ARG A 126 13.27 9.08 -19.35
CA ARG A 126 13.87 9.74 -18.19
C ARG A 126 13.15 9.39 -16.90
N GLY A 127 11.82 9.45 -16.89
CA GLY A 127 11.03 9.11 -15.72
C GLY A 127 11.15 7.64 -15.32
N VAL A 128 11.25 6.70 -16.27
CA VAL A 128 11.55 5.29 -15.98
C VAL A 128 12.91 5.13 -15.28
N LYS A 129 13.95 5.86 -15.73
CA LYS A 129 15.26 5.86 -15.06
C LYS A 129 15.17 6.42 -13.64
N ILE A 130 14.44 7.53 -13.47
CA ILE A 130 14.24 8.17 -12.17
C ILE A 130 13.49 7.22 -11.24
N TYR A 131 12.41 6.58 -11.70
CA TYR A 131 11.69 5.56 -10.94
C TYR A 131 12.64 4.49 -10.38
N ARG A 132 13.48 3.89 -11.23
CA ARG A 132 14.46 2.87 -10.80
C ARG A 132 15.43 3.40 -9.74
N SER A 133 16.00 4.58 -9.96
CA SER A 133 16.90 5.20 -8.98
C SER A 133 16.18 5.52 -7.67
N PHE A 134 14.98 6.08 -7.73
CA PHE A 134 14.22 6.52 -6.57
C PHE A 134 13.77 5.33 -5.71
N THR A 135 13.24 4.28 -6.36
CA THR A 135 12.84 3.03 -5.68
C THR A 135 14.02 2.26 -5.10
N THR A 136 15.20 2.35 -5.71
CA THR A 136 16.43 1.77 -5.14
C THR A 136 16.85 2.49 -3.86
N LEU A 137 16.68 3.81 -3.80
CA LEU A 137 17.08 4.62 -2.66
C LEU A 137 16.04 4.64 -1.52
N LEU A 138 14.76 4.60 -1.86
CA LEU A 138 13.65 4.87 -0.92
C LEU A 138 12.59 3.76 -0.85
N GLY A 139 12.77 2.66 -1.57
CA GLY A 139 11.80 1.56 -1.68
C GLY A 139 10.68 1.84 -2.68
N ASN A 140 9.87 0.82 -3.01
CA ASN A 140 8.87 0.89 -4.08
C ASN A 140 7.60 1.70 -3.70
N ARG A 141 7.16 1.70 -2.44
CA ARG A 141 5.92 2.34 -1.92
C ARG A 141 4.72 2.26 -2.90
N ASN A 142 4.56 1.10 -3.54
CA ASN A 142 3.56 0.83 -4.59
C ASN A 142 3.47 1.94 -5.65
N ALA A 143 4.63 2.46 -6.05
CA ALA A 143 4.72 3.53 -7.02
C ALA A 143 4.68 2.98 -8.44
N ILE A 144 3.91 3.64 -9.30
CA ILE A 144 3.76 3.34 -10.72
C ILE A 144 4.11 4.62 -11.49
N PHE A 145 4.99 4.49 -12.48
CA PHE A 145 5.29 5.58 -13.40
C PHE A 145 4.74 5.20 -14.77
N THR A 146 3.96 6.08 -15.39
CA THR A 146 3.29 5.77 -16.65
C THR A 146 3.19 6.99 -17.56
N ASP A 147 2.95 6.74 -18.84
CA ASP A 147 2.58 7.77 -19.80
C ASP A 147 1.05 7.86 -19.89
N TYR A 148 0.55 9.07 -20.10
CA TYR A 148 -0.87 9.32 -20.30
C TYR A 148 -1.44 8.50 -21.48
N GLU A 149 -0.64 8.23 -22.51
CA GLU A 149 -1.05 7.40 -23.66
C GLU A 149 -1.46 5.98 -23.24
N PHE A 150 -0.94 5.45 -22.13
CA PHE A 150 -1.35 4.15 -21.60
C PHE A 150 -2.63 4.20 -20.76
N LEU A 151 -3.02 5.39 -20.29
CA LEU A 151 -4.23 5.61 -19.50
C LEU A 151 -5.43 6.01 -20.37
N LYS A 152 -5.19 6.66 -21.51
CA LYS A 152 -6.23 7.32 -22.31
C LYS A 152 -7.35 6.38 -22.79
N ASP A 153 -7.01 5.11 -23.04
CA ASP A 153 -7.92 4.11 -23.62
C ASP A 153 -8.29 3.00 -22.63
N ILE A 154 -7.96 3.14 -21.34
CA ILE A 154 -8.35 2.16 -20.33
C ILE A 154 -9.86 2.18 -20.17
N LYS A 155 -10.53 1.17 -20.72
CA LYS A 155 -11.96 0.93 -20.50
C LYS A 155 -12.17 0.17 -19.20
N VAL A 156 -13.01 0.70 -18.33
CA VAL A 156 -13.46 -0.02 -17.14
C VAL A 156 -14.96 -0.24 -17.25
N ASN A 157 -15.35 -1.42 -17.72
CA ASN A 157 -16.72 -1.72 -18.17
C ASN A 157 -17.74 -1.94 -17.03
N GLN A 158 -17.47 -1.47 -15.80
CA GLN A 158 -18.38 -1.69 -14.68
C GLN A 158 -18.33 -0.52 -13.69
N LYS A 159 -19.45 0.20 -13.54
CA LYS A 159 -19.71 0.96 -12.31
C LYS A 159 -19.85 -0.03 -11.18
N SER A 160 -18.76 -0.23 -10.45
CA SER A 160 -18.77 -1.06 -9.24
C SER A 160 -19.20 -0.18 -8.07
N ILE A 161 -20.34 -0.47 -7.48
CA ILE A 161 -20.70 0.11 -6.19
C ILE A 161 -19.79 -0.55 -5.15
N VAL A 162 -19.10 0.25 -4.34
CA VAL A 162 -18.37 -0.23 -3.16
C VAL A 162 -19.37 -0.98 -2.28
N SER A 163 -19.34 -2.30 -2.33
CA SER A 163 -20.12 -3.16 -1.46
C SER A 163 -19.13 -3.86 -0.55
N PRO A 164 -18.83 -3.31 0.64
CA PRO A 164 -18.01 -4.02 1.60
C PRO A 164 -18.76 -5.32 1.92
N THR A 165 -18.14 -6.44 1.57
CA THR A 165 -18.64 -7.75 1.97
C THR A 165 -18.62 -7.77 3.50
N VAL A 166 -19.78 -7.74 4.14
CA VAL A 166 -19.88 -7.95 5.59
C VAL A 166 -19.45 -9.39 5.83
N SER A 167 -18.22 -9.64 6.29
CA SER A 167 -17.89 -10.98 6.72
C SER A 167 -18.66 -11.29 7.98
N LYS A 168 -19.31 -12.45 8.00
CA LYS A 168 -19.59 -13.12 9.27
C LYS A 168 -18.22 -13.35 9.90
N GLN A 169 -17.91 -12.66 10.99
CA GLN A 169 -16.74 -12.94 11.81
C GLN A 169 -16.79 -14.43 12.16
N GLN A 170 -16.00 -15.25 11.48
CA GLN A 170 -15.89 -16.66 11.85
C GLN A 170 -15.15 -16.69 13.19
N ASN A 171 -15.73 -17.40 14.15
CA ASN A 171 -15.09 -17.72 15.43
C ASN A 171 -13.84 -18.58 15.17
N MET A 172 -12.78 -17.96 14.67
CA MET A 172 -11.48 -18.59 14.54
C MET A 172 -10.79 -18.48 15.89
N ARG A 173 -10.75 -19.61 16.61
CA ARG A 173 -9.94 -19.75 17.83
C ARG A 173 -8.49 -19.47 17.48
N ARG A 174 -7.95 -18.35 17.98
CA ARG A 174 -6.53 -18.04 17.93
C ARG A 174 -5.79 -19.18 18.65
N LYS A 175 -4.93 -19.92 17.94
CA LYS A 175 -4.01 -20.86 18.59
C LYS A 175 -2.88 -20.00 19.15
N GLY A 176 -3.01 -19.57 20.41
CA GLY A 176 -1.94 -18.83 21.07
C GLY A 176 -0.62 -19.56 20.90
N SER A 177 0.36 -18.92 20.28
CA SER A 177 1.72 -19.42 20.24
C SER A 177 2.38 -19.09 21.58
N GLY A 178 2.73 -20.11 22.37
CA GLY A 178 3.61 -19.94 23.52
C GLY A 178 2.95 -19.55 24.86
N GLY A 179 1.73 -19.99 25.14
CA GLY A 179 1.16 -19.90 26.50
C GLY A 179 0.75 -18.49 26.96
N GLU A 180 0.78 -17.48 26.08
CA GLU A 180 0.31 -16.13 26.38
C GLU A 180 -1.23 -16.06 26.33
N THR A 181 -1.85 -15.88 27.49
CA THR A 181 -3.31 -15.72 27.63
C THR A 181 -3.77 -14.27 27.50
N SER A 182 -2.92 -13.29 27.85
CA SER A 182 -3.27 -11.87 27.84
C SER A 182 -3.39 -11.25 26.45
N SER A 183 -2.60 -11.74 25.48
CA SER A 183 -2.70 -11.31 24.07
C SER A 183 -3.99 -11.79 23.40
N VAL A 184 -4.56 -12.91 23.87
CA VAL A 184 -5.87 -13.43 23.41
C VAL A 184 -7.00 -12.53 23.90
N GLU A 185 -7.01 -12.15 25.18
CA GLU A 185 -8.05 -11.28 25.74
C GLU A 185 -8.07 -9.90 25.07
N LEU A 186 -6.89 -9.30 24.85
CA LEU A 186 -6.76 -8.05 24.10
C LEU A 186 -7.30 -8.18 22.67
N ALA A 187 -6.97 -9.27 21.97
CA ALA A 187 -7.46 -9.51 20.62
C ALA A 187 -8.98 -9.65 20.59
N ASP A 188 -9.56 -10.44 21.50
CA ASP A 188 -11.00 -10.67 21.59
C ASP A 188 -11.76 -9.36 21.86
N ARG A 189 -11.19 -8.47 22.69
CA ARG A 189 -11.76 -7.14 22.96
C ARG A 189 -11.73 -6.24 21.73
N ILE A 190 -10.64 -6.23 20.97
CA ILE A 190 -10.54 -5.49 19.70
C ILE A 190 -11.55 -6.05 18.68
N ILE A 191 -11.65 -7.37 18.56
CA ILE A 191 -12.63 -8.05 17.69
C ILE A 191 -14.06 -7.69 18.07
N HIS A 192 -14.35 -7.64 19.37
CA HIS A 192 -15.64 -7.22 19.88
C HIS A 192 -15.99 -5.78 19.51
N ASP A 193 -15.05 -4.84 19.66
CA ASP A 193 -15.28 -3.43 19.32
C ASP A 193 -15.61 -3.27 17.83
N PHE A 194 -14.87 -3.97 16.96
CA PHE A 194 -15.03 -3.90 15.51
C PHE A 194 -16.16 -4.78 14.95
N ARG A 195 -16.87 -5.57 15.77
CA ARG A 195 -17.94 -6.49 15.30
C ARG A 195 -19.06 -5.80 14.54
N SER A 196 -19.31 -4.53 14.84
CA SER A 196 -20.35 -3.72 14.19
C SER A 196 -19.83 -2.87 13.03
N SER A 197 -18.52 -2.96 12.74
CA SER A 197 -17.93 -2.37 11.54
C SER A 197 -18.19 -3.26 10.32
N CYS A 198 -18.18 -2.69 9.12
CA CYS A 198 -18.24 -3.49 7.89
C CYS A 198 -16.86 -3.94 7.40
N PHE A 199 -15.84 -3.90 8.26
CA PHE A 199 -14.50 -4.37 7.90
C PHE A 199 -14.44 -5.90 7.85
N LEU A 200 -13.68 -6.39 6.89
CA LEU A 200 -13.24 -7.77 6.82
C LEU A 200 -12.06 -7.97 7.78
N LEU A 201 -12.24 -8.80 8.79
CA LEU A 201 -11.17 -9.24 9.68
C LEU A 201 -10.33 -10.35 9.04
N ARG A 202 -9.01 -10.18 9.01
CA ARG A 202 -8.00 -11.22 8.80
C ARG A 202 -7.11 -11.30 10.03
N GLN A 203 -6.92 -12.50 10.57
CA GLN A 203 -5.97 -12.76 11.67
C GLN A 203 -4.67 -13.33 11.08
N ASP A 204 -3.54 -13.05 11.73
CA ASP A 204 -2.21 -13.47 11.28
C ASP A 204 -1.97 -13.11 9.80
N TYR A 205 -2.40 -11.91 9.42
CA TYR A 205 -2.45 -11.46 8.04
C TYR A 205 -1.05 -11.33 7.45
N GLU A 206 -0.86 -11.98 6.31
CA GLU A 206 0.32 -11.86 5.48
C GLU A 206 0.10 -10.79 4.39
N PRO A 207 0.97 -9.78 4.27
CA PRO A 207 0.81 -8.70 3.29
C PRO A 207 0.98 -9.18 1.85
N ASP A 208 0.01 -8.84 0.99
CA ASP A 208 -0.03 -9.26 -0.42
C ASP A 208 1.18 -8.78 -1.25
N GLN A 209 1.83 -7.68 -0.85
CA GLN A 209 2.93 -7.06 -1.61
C GLN A 209 4.13 -7.98 -1.83
N PHE A 210 4.44 -8.89 -0.90
CA PHE A 210 5.54 -9.84 -1.06
C PHE A 210 5.25 -10.85 -2.18
N TYR A 211 3.99 -11.23 -2.36
CA TYR A 211 3.56 -12.07 -3.47
C TYR A 211 3.59 -11.31 -4.80
N TRP A 212 3.33 -10.00 -4.78
CA TRP A 212 3.50 -9.16 -5.96
C TRP A 212 4.96 -9.06 -6.38
N HIS A 213 5.88 -8.84 -5.42
CA HIS A 213 7.32 -8.85 -5.68
C HIS A 213 7.80 -10.22 -6.20
N TYR A 214 7.33 -11.31 -5.58
CA TYR A 214 7.69 -12.65 -5.99
C TYR A 214 7.28 -12.98 -7.43
N SER A 215 6.22 -12.36 -7.97
CA SER A 215 5.85 -12.53 -9.39
C SER A 215 6.98 -12.13 -10.34
N ILE A 216 7.73 -11.06 -10.03
CA ILE A 216 8.90 -10.65 -10.81
C ILE A 216 10.01 -11.71 -10.70
N ASP A 217 10.22 -12.26 -9.50
CA ASP A 217 11.22 -13.32 -9.30
C ASP A 217 10.83 -14.61 -10.01
N GLN A 218 9.55 -14.99 -10.06
CA GLN A 218 9.09 -16.12 -10.86
C GLN A 218 9.40 -15.92 -12.35
N ALA A 219 9.25 -14.70 -12.87
CA ALA A 219 9.66 -14.39 -14.23
C ALA A 219 11.17 -14.63 -14.42
N ARG A 220 12.00 -14.14 -13.49
CA ARG A 220 13.46 -14.33 -13.50
C ARG A 220 13.84 -15.81 -13.41
N GLN A 221 13.18 -16.56 -12.54
CA GLN A 221 13.40 -17.98 -12.33
C GLN A 221 13.08 -18.82 -13.58
N SER A 222 12.23 -18.33 -14.48
CA SER A 222 11.90 -19.01 -15.74
C SER A 222 12.99 -18.85 -16.82
N VAL A 223 13.94 -17.92 -16.65
CA VAL A 223 15.00 -17.67 -17.65
C VAL A 223 16.03 -18.79 -17.63
N MET A 224 16.32 -19.38 -18.79
CA MET A 224 17.45 -20.30 -18.95
C MET A 224 18.76 -19.50 -18.89
N CYS A 225 19.62 -19.84 -17.94
CA CYS A 225 20.91 -19.20 -17.72
C CYS A 225 21.94 -20.24 -17.27
N LEU A 226 23.21 -19.83 -17.20
CA LEU A 226 24.27 -20.66 -16.63
C LEU A 226 23.96 -20.99 -15.16
N PRO A 227 24.26 -22.22 -14.67
CA PRO A 227 23.94 -22.64 -13.29
C PRO A 227 24.56 -21.74 -12.20
N GLU A 228 25.69 -21.10 -12.49
CA GLU A 228 26.36 -20.20 -11.55
C GLU A 228 25.52 -18.93 -11.26
N LEU A 229 24.59 -18.59 -12.17
CA LEU A 229 23.68 -17.46 -12.03
C LEU A 229 22.37 -17.82 -11.33
N ASP A 230 22.14 -19.08 -10.94
CA ASP A 230 20.88 -19.51 -10.33
C ASP A 230 20.55 -18.76 -9.03
N ILE A 231 21.57 -18.38 -8.24
CA ILE A 231 21.39 -17.54 -7.04
C ILE A 231 20.98 -16.12 -7.45
N LEU A 232 21.63 -15.53 -8.46
CA LEU A 232 21.31 -14.19 -8.96
C LEU A 232 19.89 -14.14 -9.55
N MET A 233 19.44 -15.22 -10.19
CA MET A 233 18.10 -15.37 -10.75
C MET A 233 17.07 -15.82 -9.70
N HIS A 234 17.45 -15.87 -8.43
CA HIS A 234 16.62 -16.29 -7.30
C HIS A 234 16.03 -17.70 -7.42
N LYS A 235 16.57 -18.58 -8.28
CA LYS A 235 16.13 -19.98 -8.39
C LYS A 235 16.56 -20.81 -7.20
N GLN A 236 17.70 -20.45 -6.60
CA GLN A 236 18.26 -21.12 -5.44
C GLN A 236 18.61 -20.11 -4.35
N VAL A 237 18.50 -20.56 -3.10
CA VAL A 237 18.95 -19.84 -1.91
C VAL A 237 20.02 -20.63 -1.18
N ILE A 238 20.94 -19.92 -0.53
CA ILE A 238 21.90 -20.53 0.39
C ILE A 238 21.13 -20.83 1.69
N TRP A 239 20.88 -22.12 1.93
CA TRP A 239 20.18 -22.57 3.12
C TRP A 239 21.08 -22.60 4.36
N ASN A 240 22.33 -23.05 4.16
CA ASN A 240 23.34 -23.05 5.21
C ASN A 240 24.59 -22.31 4.72
N PRO A 241 24.96 -21.18 5.35
CA PRO A 241 26.08 -20.36 4.88
C PRO A 241 27.45 -21.02 5.11
N ILE A 242 27.56 -21.96 6.06
CA ILE A 242 28.82 -22.64 6.39
C ILE A 242 29.07 -23.80 5.41
N THR A 243 28.08 -24.68 5.24
CA THR A 243 28.20 -25.83 4.32
C THR A 243 27.97 -25.46 2.86
N LYS A 244 27.46 -24.24 2.60
CA LYS A 244 27.01 -23.77 1.29
C LYS A 244 25.91 -24.64 0.69
N GLU A 245 25.12 -25.32 1.53
CA GLU A 245 23.94 -26.05 1.09
C GLU A 245 22.99 -25.09 0.36
N LYS A 246 22.57 -25.47 -0.85
CA LYS A 246 21.62 -24.70 -1.65
C LYS A 246 20.28 -25.43 -1.71
N ARG A 247 19.18 -24.67 -1.70
CA ARG A 247 17.83 -25.18 -1.92
C ARG A 247 17.13 -24.40 -3.00
N MET A 248 16.23 -25.05 -3.73
CA MET A 248 15.38 -24.39 -4.71
C MET A 248 14.38 -23.47 -3.99
N ALA A 249 14.23 -22.24 -4.47
CA ALA A 249 13.18 -21.34 -4.03
C ALA A 249 11.94 -21.53 -4.92
N ARG A 250 10.84 -21.99 -4.33
CA ARG A 250 9.61 -22.37 -5.03
C ARG A 250 8.42 -21.48 -4.70
N ARG A 251 8.52 -20.68 -3.64
CA ARG A 251 7.48 -19.81 -3.12
C ARG A 251 8.08 -18.54 -2.53
N ALA A 252 7.26 -17.54 -2.28
CA ALA A 252 7.70 -16.23 -1.81
C ALA A 252 8.46 -16.31 -0.47
N GLU A 253 8.03 -17.18 0.43
CA GLU A 253 8.60 -17.40 1.77
C GLU A 253 10.01 -18.01 1.73
N ASP A 254 10.39 -18.62 0.60
CA ASP A 254 11.75 -19.14 0.44
C ASP A 254 12.75 -18.00 0.15
N LEU A 255 12.28 -16.83 -0.33
CA LEU A 255 13.09 -15.65 -0.68
C LEU A 255 12.89 -14.48 0.29
N TYR A 256 11.68 -14.34 0.82
CA TYR A 256 11.26 -13.20 1.62
C TYR A 256 10.81 -13.65 3.01
N TYR A 257 11.18 -12.86 4.01
CA TYR A 257 10.45 -12.89 5.27
C TYR A 257 9.11 -12.19 5.08
N ILE A 258 8.01 -12.94 5.17
CA ILE A 258 6.65 -12.39 5.10
C ILE A 258 6.18 -12.17 6.55
N PRO A 259 6.17 -10.91 7.03
CA PRO A 259 5.74 -10.63 8.39
C PRO A 259 4.23 -10.85 8.51
N LYS A 260 3.79 -11.33 9.67
CA LYS A 260 2.37 -11.49 9.99
C LYS A 260 1.93 -10.33 10.88
N ILE A 261 0.71 -9.87 10.67
CA ILE A 261 0.07 -8.86 11.52
C ILE A 261 -1.07 -9.53 12.27
N ASP A 262 -1.08 -9.38 13.59
CA ASP A 262 -2.02 -10.09 14.47
C ASP A 262 -3.47 -9.98 14.02
N LEU A 263 -3.97 -8.75 13.83
CA LEU A 263 -5.32 -8.47 13.35
C LEU A 263 -5.27 -7.40 12.27
N VAL A 264 -5.97 -7.61 11.16
CA VAL A 264 -6.16 -6.60 10.12
C VAL A 264 -7.62 -6.49 9.77
N TYR A 265 -8.13 -5.27 9.87
CA TYR A 265 -9.45 -4.85 9.41
C TYR A 265 -9.29 -4.13 8.09
N GLY A 266 -9.83 -4.73 7.03
CA GLY A 266 -9.72 -4.19 5.69
C GLY A 266 -11.02 -4.26 4.92
N VAL A 267 -10.95 -3.83 3.66
CA VAL A 267 -12.06 -3.91 2.73
C VAL A 267 -11.57 -4.46 1.39
N MET A 268 -12.49 -4.99 0.59
CA MET A 268 -12.17 -5.28 -0.80
C MET A 268 -12.30 -3.98 -1.60
N LEU A 269 -11.26 -3.62 -2.34
CA LEU A 269 -11.34 -2.54 -3.32
C LEU A 269 -12.37 -2.88 -4.40
N PRO A 270 -12.96 -1.89 -5.09
CA PRO A 270 -13.85 -2.15 -6.22
C PRO A 270 -13.20 -3.11 -7.23
N PHE A 271 -13.95 -4.10 -7.71
CA PHE A 271 -13.47 -5.01 -8.77
C PHE A 271 -12.99 -4.25 -10.01
N ALA A 272 -13.66 -3.13 -10.32
CA ALA A 272 -13.27 -2.18 -11.36
C ALA A 272 -11.85 -1.62 -11.17
N PHE A 273 -11.37 -1.42 -9.93
CA PHE A 273 -10.01 -0.98 -9.68
C PHE A 273 -8.97 -2.07 -9.99
N THR A 274 -9.23 -3.33 -9.62
CA THR A 274 -8.35 -4.43 -10.03
C THR A 274 -8.32 -4.58 -11.56
N THR A 275 -9.48 -4.39 -12.21
CA THR A 275 -9.58 -4.39 -13.68
C THR A 275 -8.78 -3.24 -14.29
N PHE A 276 -8.83 -2.04 -13.70
CA PHE A 276 -8.02 -0.89 -14.09
C PHE A 276 -6.52 -1.22 -14.02
N LEU A 277 -6.03 -1.80 -12.92
CA LEU A 277 -4.61 -2.17 -12.79
C LEU A 277 -4.19 -3.22 -13.82
N ARG A 278 -5.04 -4.22 -14.10
CA ARG A 278 -4.77 -5.22 -15.14
C ARG A 278 -4.73 -4.59 -16.54
N ASN A 279 -5.67 -3.72 -16.86
CA ASN A 279 -5.70 -3.03 -18.15
C ASN A 279 -4.51 -2.09 -18.32
N LEU A 280 -4.09 -1.41 -17.25
CA LEU A 280 -2.87 -0.62 -17.24
C LEU A 280 -1.64 -1.50 -17.50
N ALA A 281 -1.53 -2.64 -16.81
CA ALA A 281 -0.43 -3.59 -17.03
C ALA A 281 -0.38 -4.11 -18.48
N VAL A 282 -1.54 -4.37 -19.10
CA VAL A 282 -1.64 -4.75 -20.52
C VAL A 282 -1.20 -3.59 -21.42
N SER A 283 -1.69 -2.37 -21.16
CA SER A 283 -1.37 -1.20 -21.99
C SER A 283 0.11 -0.81 -21.93
N MET A 284 0.75 -1.00 -20.79
CA MET A 284 2.19 -0.73 -20.61
C MET A 284 3.09 -1.81 -21.22
N GLY A 285 2.53 -2.96 -21.58
CA GLY A 285 3.30 -4.08 -22.14
C GLY A 285 4.45 -4.48 -21.21
N ASP A 286 5.67 -4.56 -21.75
CA ASP A 286 6.86 -5.00 -21.01
C ASP A 286 7.32 -4.04 -19.92
N ASP A 287 6.92 -2.77 -19.96
CA ASP A 287 7.26 -1.84 -18.88
C ASP A 287 6.51 -2.18 -17.58
N ALA A 288 5.40 -2.92 -17.65
CA ALA A 288 4.66 -3.39 -16.47
C ALA A 288 5.54 -4.21 -15.51
N TRP A 289 6.60 -4.87 -16.00
CA TRP A 289 7.53 -5.66 -15.18
C TRP A 289 8.33 -4.82 -14.18
N HIS A 290 8.38 -3.49 -14.35
CA HIS A 290 9.01 -2.60 -13.37
C HIS A 290 8.20 -2.43 -12.09
N TYR A 291 6.91 -2.75 -12.12
CA TYR A 291 5.96 -2.44 -11.04
C TYR A 291 5.39 -3.75 -10.48
N PRO A 292 5.71 -4.15 -9.24
CA PRO A 292 5.34 -5.46 -8.68
C PRO A 292 3.86 -5.82 -8.83
N ILE A 293 2.97 -4.88 -8.53
CA ILE A 293 1.52 -5.11 -8.67
C ILE A 293 1.12 -5.32 -10.13
N LEU A 294 1.69 -4.58 -11.08
CA LEU A 294 1.34 -4.72 -12.49
C LEU A 294 1.93 -6.00 -13.10
N ALA A 295 3.16 -6.37 -12.70
CA ALA A 295 3.76 -7.65 -13.03
C ALA A 295 2.88 -8.82 -12.53
N TYR A 296 2.41 -8.73 -11.29
CA TYR A 296 1.47 -9.70 -10.71
C TYR A 296 0.17 -9.76 -11.51
N MET A 297 -0.44 -8.62 -11.85
CA MET A 297 -1.67 -8.58 -12.65
C MET A 297 -1.51 -9.16 -14.04
N ARG A 298 -0.31 -9.02 -14.64
CA ARG A 298 0.03 -9.56 -15.97
C ARG A 298 0.24 -11.07 -15.94
N GLN A 299 0.90 -11.59 -14.90
CA GLN A 299 1.18 -13.03 -14.78
C GLN A 299 0.00 -13.84 -14.29
N ASN A 300 -0.84 -13.27 -13.43
CA ASN A 300 -1.87 -14.03 -12.74
C ASN A 300 -2.98 -14.45 -13.70
N THR A 301 -2.93 -15.72 -14.13
CA THR A 301 -3.93 -16.37 -14.98
C THR A 301 -5.19 -16.81 -14.24
N LYS A 302 -5.22 -16.69 -12.90
CA LYS A 302 -6.42 -16.97 -12.12
C LYS A 302 -7.53 -15.96 -12.45
N PRO A 303 -8.79 -16.31 -12.19
CA PRO A 303 -9.89 -15.34 -12.23
C PRO A 303 -9.50 -14.09 -11.44
N LEU A 304 -9.82 -12.92 -11.99
CA LEU A 304 -9.55 -11.67 -11.31
C LEU A 304 -10.39 -11.64 -10.04
N GLU A 305 -9.77 -11.29 -8.92
CA GLU A 305 -10.46 -11.06 -7.65
C GLU A 305 -10.25 -9.60 -7.23
N PRO A 306 -11.20 -8.99 -6.51
CA PRO A 306 -10.97 -7.68 -5.92
C PRO A 306 -9.73 -7.71 -5.00
N LEU A 307 -8.97 -6.63 -4.94
CA LEU A 307 -7.80 -6.54 -4.04
C LEU A 307 -8.26 -6.28 -2.61
N PHE A 308 -7.64 -6.96 -1.63
CA PHE A 308 -7.84 -6.63 -0.23
C PHE A 308 -6.99 -5.41 0.15
N PHE A 309 -7.61 -4.44 0.82
CA PHE A 309 -6.94 -3.25 1.30
C PHE A 309 -6.90 -3.27 2.84
N PRO A 310 -5.70 -3.38 3.45
CA PRO A 310 -5.54 -3.44 4.91
C PRO A 310 -5.70 -2.04 5.53
N VAL A 311 -6.92 -1.67 5.93
CA VAL A 311 -7.24 -0.31 6.43
C VAL A 311 -6.63 -0.07 7.81
N ILE A 312 -6.92 -0.92 8.79
CA ILE A 312 -6.39 -0.83 10.15
C ILE A 312 -5.73 -2.15 10.53
N GLY A 313 -4.45 -2.13 10.87
CA GLY A 313 -3.76 -3.27 11.47
C GLY A 313 -3.48 -3.08 12.95
N PHE A 314 -3.46 -4.17 13.68
CA PHE A 314 -3.09 -4.23 15.09
C PHE A 314 -1.93 -5.20 15.29
N GLU A 315 -0.95 -4.79 16.08
CA GLU A 315 0.07 -5.67 16.66
C GLU A 315 -0.09 -5.62 18.18
N ILE A 316 -0.23 -6.78 18.81
CA ILE A 316 -0.48 -6.89 20.26
C ILE A 316 0.79 -7.37 20.93
N GLU A 317 1.42 -6.47 21.67
CA GLU A 317 2.72 -6.70 22.31
C GLU A 317 2.56 -6.52 23.82
N THR A 318 2.54 -7.63 24.55
CA THR A 318 2.29 -7.63 26.01
C THR A 318 3.50 -7.20 26.84
N SER A 319 4.67 -7.03 26.20
CA SER A 319 5.92 -6.63 26.86
C SER A 319 6.70 -5.60 26.05
N VAL A 320 7.56 -4.84 26.73
CA VAL A 320 8.49 -3.91 26.06
C VAL A 320 9.70 -4.69 25.58
N SER A 321 9.77 -4.96 24.28
CA SER A 321 10.88 -5.73 23.70
C SER A 321 11.25 -5.22 22.30
N LYS A 322 12.25 -5.85 21.67
CA LYS A 322 12.60 -5.57 20.27
C LYS A 322 11.48 -6.00 19.31
N HIS A 323 10.60 -6.93 19.71
CA HIS A 323 9.46 -7.36 18.90
C HIS A 323 8.51 -6.19 18.63
N LEU A 324 8.25 -5.35 19.63
CA LEU A 324 7.50 -4.10 19.50
C LEU A 324 8.02 -3.21 18.36
N SER A 325 9.35 -3.05 18.23
CA SER A 325 9.94 -2.27 17.14
C SER A 325 9.74 -2.93 15.77
N GLY A 326 9.80 -4.26 15.71
CA GLY A 326 9.42 -5.04 14.53
C GLY A 326 7.96 -4.79 14.14
N GLY A 327 7.04 -4.85 15.10
CA GLY A 327 5.61 -4.58 14.89
C GLY A 327 5.33 -3.16 14.39
N ILE A 328 6.02 -2.14 14.91
CA ILE A 328 5.90 -0.76 14.42
C ILE A 328 6.26 -0.67 12.93
N ILE A 329 7.41 -1.22 12.53
CA ILE A 329 7.86 -1.18 11.14
C ILE A 329 6.94 -2.00 10.25
N ASN A 330 6.53 -3.19 10.71
CA ASN A 330 5.61 -4.08 10.03
C ASN A 330 4.29 -3.36 9.71
N LEU A 331 3.63 -2.80 10.72
CA LEU A 331 2.39 -2.03 10.55
C LEU A 331 2.60 -0.84 9.61
N SER A 332 3.66 -0.06 9.80
CA SER A 332 3.89 1.15 9.02
C SER A 332 3.97 0.92 7.51
N SER A 333 4.46 -0.26 7.11
CA SER A 333 4.74 -0.60 5.71
C SER A 333 3.63 -1.43 5.06
N ASN A 334 2.80 -2.12 5.85
CA ASN A 334 1.88 -3.14 5.36
C ASN A 334 0.40 -2.83 5.64
N THR A 335 0.11 -1.74 6.35
CA THR A 335 -1.25 -1.29 6.64
C THR A 335 -1.40 0.17 6.31
N PHE A 336 -2.60 0.59 5.95
CA PHE A 336 -2.89 2.01 5.76
C PHE A 336 -2.74 2.78 7.07
N CYS A 337 -3.34 2.26 8.15
CA CYS A 337 -3.19 2.75 9.51
C CYS A 337 -2.85 1.57 10.44
N GLY A 338 -1.87 1.76 11.34
CA GLY A 338 -1.44 0.74 12.29
C GLY A 338 -1.68 1.16 13.73
N VAL A 339 -1.99 0.22 14.61
CA VAL A 339 -2.11 0.43 16.05
C VAL A 339 -1.32 -0.63 16.79
N VAL A 340 -0.33 -0.18 17.56
CA VAL A 340 0.42 -1.03 18.46
C VAL A 340 -0.29 -1.02 19.81
N VAL A 341 -0.84 -2.18 20.19
CA VAL A 341 -1.51 -2.39 21.48
C VAL A 341 -0.49 -2.96 22.44
N SER A 342 -0.05 -2.17 23.41
CA SER A 342 1.05 -2.56 24.31
C SER A 342 1.02 -1.75 25.61
N PRO A 343 1.77 -2.15 26.67
CA PRO A 343 1.82 -1.40 27.93
C PRO A 343 2.07 0.09 27.73
N ARG A 344 1.49 0.95 28.58
CA ARG A 344 1.57 2.43 28.42
C ARG A 344 2.99 2.98 28.22
N VAL A 345 3.99 2.35 28.83
CA VAL A 345 5.42 2.71 28.70
C VAL A 345 5.96 2.59 27.26
N SER A 346 5.36 1.75 26.42
CA SER A 346 5.73 1.52 25.02
C SER A 346 5.40 2.68 24.09
N SER A 347 4.55 3.63 24.51
CA SER A 347 4.20 4.84 23.76
C SER A 347 5.44 5.61 23.25
N ARG A 348 6.53 5.59 24.04
CA ARG A 348 7.81 6.22 23.69
C ARG A 348 8.44 5.61 22.43
N HIS A 349 8.32 4.30 22.22
CA HIS A 349 8.85 3.64 21.02
C HIS A 349 8.15 4.16 19.77
N VAL A 350 6.81 4.17 19.76
CA VAL A 350 6.05 4.70 18.62
C VAL A 350 6.46 6.14 18.35
N LYS A 351 6.50 7.01 19.38
CA LYS A 351 6.93 8.40 19.25
C LYS A 351 8.32 8.53 18.62
N THR A 352 9.31 7.76 19.09
CA THR A 352 10.67 7.78 18.53
C THR A 352 10.70 7.38 17.06
N TYR A 353 9.96 6.34 16.65
CA TYR A 353 9.90 5.94 15.24
C TYR A 353 9.15 6.96 14.37
N LYS A 354 8.15 7.67 14.92
CA LYS A 354 7.53 8.80 14.21
C LYS A 354 8.54 9.91 13.93
N GLU A 355 9.26 10.33 14.96
CA GLU A 355 10.16 11.48 14.90
C GLU A 355 11.43 11.19 14.10
N LEU A 356 12.04 10.01 14.29
CA LEU A 356 13.35 9.70 13.72
C LEU A 356 13.28 8.90 12.41
N PHE A 357 12.26 8.07 12.23
CA PHE A 357 12.10 7.21 11.04
C PHE A 357 10.97 7.67 10.11
N GLY A 358 10.24 8.72 10.48
CA GLY A 358 9.14 9.25 9.67
C GLY A 358 7.94 8.29 9.57
N VAL A 359 7.76 7.40 10.53
CA VAL A 359 6.57 6.52 10.61
C VAL A 359 5.35 7.36 10.98
N ARG A 360 4.47 7.66 10.03
CA ARG A 360 3.35 8.60 10.25
C ARG A 360 2.03 7.93 10.59
N ASN A 361 1.85 6.69 10.16
CA ASN A 361 0.58 5.97 10.15
C ASN A 361 0.39 4.98 11.30
N VAL A 362 1.34 4.88 12.23
CA VAL A 362 1.27 3.94 13.37
C VAL A 362 0.94 4.68 14.66
N PHE A 363 0.00 4.17 15.44
CA PHE A 363 -0.46 4.76 16.70
C PHE A 363 -0.22 3.80 17.85
N HIS A 364 -0.19 4.31 19.07
CA HIS A 364 -0.09 3.50 20.27
C HIS A 364 -1.44 3.53 20.99
N LYS A 365 -1.89 2.36 21.42
CA LYS A 365 -3.00 2.22 22.36
C LYS A 365 -2.53 1.39 23.54
N SER A 366 -2.79 1.85 24.76
CA SER A 366 -2.33 1.12 25.94
C SER A 366 -3.16 -0.16 26.14
N SER A 367 -2.51 -1.27 26.52
CA SER A 367 -3.23 -2.52 26.81
C SER A 367 -4.29 -2.35 27.90
N GLU A 368 -3.99 -1.52 28.91
CA GLU A 368 -4.90 -1.20 30.01
C GLU A 368 -6.18 -0.50 29.49
N GLU A 369 -6.01 0.50 28.62
CA GLU A 369 -7.13 1.24 28.02
C GLU A 369 -7.98 0.40 27.05
N VAL A 370 -7.47 -0.73 26.55
CA VAL A 370 -8.26 -1.66 25.73
C VAL A 370 -9.15 -2.54 26.60
N LEU A 371 -8.63 -2.97 27.76
CA LEU A 371 -9.31 -3.87 28.68
C LEU A 371 -10.36 -3.18 29.56
N GLU A 372 -10.28 -1.85 29.73
CA GLU A 372 -11.37 -0.99 30.22
C GLU A 372 -12.58 -1.03 29.25
#